data_AF-A0A1P8RW50-F1
#
_entry.id   AF-A0A1P8RW50-F1
#
_cell.length_a   1.000
_cell.length_b   1.000
_cell.length_c   1.000
_cell.angle_alpha   90.00
_cell.angle_beta   90.00
_cell.angle_gamma   90.00
#
_symmetry.space_group_name_H-M   'P 1'
#
loop_
_entity.id
_entity.type
_entity.pdbx_description
1 polymer ?
#
loop_
_entity_poly.entity_id
_entity_poly.type
_entity_poly.pdbx_seq_one_letter_code
_entity_poly.pdbx_strand_id
1 'polypeptide(L)'
;MELVLHQELESLPEPIAVSHYTSNGLLNSSYKSIVKHNFSKSTAKSVFGIRQRVKASQLSKVDHVAAILKLFLFVIALIAIF
;
A
#
# COMPACT_ATOMS: atom_id res chain seq x y z
N MET A 1 27.49 25.13 -50.94
CA MET A 1 27.66 25.99 -49.75
C MET A 1 28.05 25.06 -48.62
N GLU A 2 29.30 25.14 -48.18
CA GLU A 2 29.82 24.30 -47.09
C GLU A 2 29.56 25.00 -45.76
N LEU A 3 28.89 24.32 -44.83
CA LEU A 3 28.72 24.81 -43.47
C LEU A 3 29.91 24.35 -42.63
N VAL A 4 30.91 25.23 -42.56
CA VAL A 4 32.03 25.13 -41.64
C VAL A 4 31.50 25.37 -40.22
N LEU A 5 31.52 24.33 -39.40
CA LEU A 5 31.06 24.35 -38.01
C LEU A 5 32.29 24.60 -37.10
N HIS A 6 32.60 25.87 -36.87
CA HIS A 6 33.49 26.29 -35.79
C HIS A 6 32.68 26.31 -34.48
N GLN A 7 32.68 25.21 -33.75
CA GLN A 7 32.24 25.20 -32.35
C GLN A 7 33.39 24.65 -31.52
N GLU A 8 34.17 25.57 -30.94
CA GLU A 8 35.06 25.27 -29.82
C GLU A 8 34.28 24.46 -28.79
N LEU A 9 34.78 23.26 -28.47
CA LEU A 9 34.28 22.44 -27.39
C LEU A 9 34.57 23.16 -26.08
N GLU A 10 33.62 23.98 -25.63
CA GLU A 10 33.61 24.53 -24.29
C GLU A 10 33.63 23.35 -23.31
N SER A 11 34.73 23.20 -22.58
CA SER A 11 34.97 22.09 -21.66
C SER A 11 33.85 22.03 -20.62
N LEU A 12 33.12 20.91 -20.60
CA LEU A 12 32.10 20.65 -19.59
C LEU A 12 32.71 20.76 -18.18
N PRO A 13 31.99 21.34 -17.20
CA PRO A 13 32.47 21.38 -15.82
C PRO A 13 32.65 19.95 -15.31
N GLU A 14 33.76 19.70 -14.61
CA GLU A 14 34.03 18.43 -13.92
C GLU A 14 32.78 17.97 -13.13
N PRO A 15 32.41 16.68 -13.20
CA PRO A 15 31.23 16.19 -12.53
C PRO A 15 31.37 16.42 -11.02
N ILE A 16 30.57 17.36 -10.51
CA ILE A 16 30.40 17.60 -9.08
C ILE A 16 30.11 16.24 -8.45
N ALA A 17 30.95 15.81 -7.50
CA ALA A 17 30.74 14.58 -6.74
C ALA A 17 29.42 14.69 -5.95
N VAL A 18 28.31 14.37 -6.61
CA VAL A 18 27.01 14.30 -5.99
C VAL A 18 27.06 13.14 -5.02
N SER A 19 27.04 13.44 -3.72
CA SER A 19 27.02 12.41 -2.69
C SER A 19 25.81 11.50 -2.92
N HIS A 20 26.07 10.26 -3.33
CA HIS A 20 25.04 9.25 -3.61
C HIS A 20 24.23 8.82 -2.38
N TYR A 21 24.49 9.40 -1.20
CA TYR A 21 23.86 9.02 0.07
C TYR A 21 22.60 9.79 0.41
N THR A 22 22.23 10.83 -0.34
CA THR A 22 20.97 11.52 -0.07
C THR A 22 19.86 10.95 -0.95
N SER A 23 19.50 9.69 -0.69
CA SER A 23 18.21 9.17 -1.13
C SER A 23 17.09 9.82 -0.30
N ASN A 24 16.88 11.13 -0.51
CA ASN A 24 15.60 11.77 -0.23
C ASN A 24 14.59 11.28 -1.29
N GLY A 25 14.48 9.96 -1.44
CA GLY A 25 13.49 9.36 -2.31
C GLY A 25 12.10 9.80 -1.86
N LEU A 26 11.15 9.73 -2.78
CA LEU A 26 9.74 10.04 -2.50
C LEU A 26 9.21 9.30 -1.26
N LEU A 27 9.80 8.16 -0.92
CA LEU A 27 9.50 7.34 0.24
C LEU A 27 10.44 7.60 1.44
N ASN A 28 10.66 8.87 1.78
CA ASN A 28 11.42 9.23 2.98
C ASN A 28 10.61 9.01 4.27
N SER A 29 11.27 9.18 5.43
CA SER A 29 10.66 8.99 6.75
C SER A 29 9.43 9.88 7.00
N SER A 30 9.43 11.11 6.47
CA SER A 30 8.29 12.04 6.54
C SER A 30 7.13 11.56 5.67
N TYR A 31 7.38 11.04 4.47
CA TYR A 31 6.33 10.44 3.66
C TYR A 31 5.70 9.24 4.38
N LYS A 32 6.52 8.37 4.98
CA LYS A 32 6.07 7.21 5.75
C LYS A 32 5.17 7.61 6.94
N SER A 33 5.51 8.69 7.65
CA SER A 33 4.71 9.15 8.80
C SER A 33 3.34 9.69 8.34
N ILE A 34 3.30 10.44 7.24
CA ILE A 34 2.06 10.97 6.64
C ILE A 34 1.15 9.82 6.19
N VAL A 35 1.69 8.82 5.47
CA VAL A 35 0.89 7.67 5.03
C VAL A 35 0.34 6.91 6.23
N LYS A 36 1.14 6.67 7.27
CA LYS A 36 0.69 5.99 8.48
C LYS A 36 -0.40 6.76 9.21
N HIS A 37 -0.26 8.08 9.31
CA HIS A 37 -1.28 8.96 9.90
C HIS A 37 -2.59 8.94 9.09
N ASN A 38 -2.52 8.99 7.76
CA ASN A 38 -3.70 8.91 6.90
C ASN A 38 -4.35 7.53 6.94
N PHE A 39 -3.57 6.47 7.06
CA PHE A 39 -4.07 5.10 7.20
C PHE A 39 -4.80 4.91 8.54
N SER A 40 -4.25 5.44 9.64
CA SER A 40 -4.87 5.31 10.97
C SER A 40 -6.04 6.27 11.18
N LYS A 41 -5.96 7.51 10.67
CA LYS A 41 -7.04 8.50 10.67
C LYS A 41 -7.79 8.53 9.34
N SER A 42 -8.02 7.36 8.76
CA SER A 42 -8.74 7.23 7.50
C SER A 42 -10.14 7.84 7.62
N THR A 43 -10.36 8.95 6.92
CA THR A 43 -11.63 9.68 6.96
C THR A 43 -12.70 8.86 6.24
N ALA A 44 -13.85 8.63 6.89
CA ALA A 44 -14.94 7.81 6.36
C ALA A 44 -15.53 8.34 5.03
N LYS A 45 -15.33 9.62 4.71
CA LYS A 45 -15.77 10.27 3.47
C LYS A 45 -14.77 10.17 2.32
N SER A 46 -13.55 9.66 2.55
CA SER A 46 -12.56 9.45 1.49
C SER A 46 -12.81 8.15 0.74
N VAL A 47 -12.54 8.12 -0.57
CA VAL A 47 -12.62 6.92 -1.41
C VAL A 47 -11.81 5.77 -0.82
N PHE A 48 -10.62 6.07 -0.27
CA PHE A 48 -9.78 5.09 0.40
C PHE A 48 -10.46 4.52 1.65
N GLY A 49 -11.03 5.38 2.49
CA GLY A 49 -11.71 4.98 3.73
C GLY A 49 -12.97 4.15 3.47
N ILE A 50 -13.74 4.50 2.44
CA ILE A 50 -14.91 3.72 2.00
C ILE A 50 -14.48 2.32 1.56
N ARG A 51 -13.46 2.24 0.69
CA ARG A 51 -12.92 0.95 0.21
C ARG A 51 -12.37 0.10 1.36
N GLN A 52 -11.62 0.71 2.28
CA GLN A 52 -11.06 0.04 3.44
C GLN A 52 -12.15 -0.55 4.34
N ARG A 53 -13.22 0.20 4.59
CA ARG A 53 -14.35 -0.24 5.43
C ARG A 53 -15.09 -1.43 4.82
N VAL A 54 -15.37 -1.40 3.51
CA VAL A 54 -16.00 -2.53 2.82
C VAL A 54 -15.14 -3.79 2.93
N LYS A 55 -13.83 -3.66 2.70
CA LYS A 55 -12.88 -4.78 2.78
C LYS A 55 -12.74 -5.32 4.21
N ALA A 56 -12.72 -4.44 5.21
CA ALA A 56 -12.70 -4.82 6.62
C ALA A 56 -14.00 -5.54 7.02
N SER A 57 -15.16 -5.08 6.55
CA SER A 57 -16.45 -5.72 6.81
C SER A 57 -16.55 -7.10 6.19
N GLN A 58 -15.97 -7.32 5.00
CA GLN A 58 -15.91 -8.65 4.39
C GLN A 58 -15.03 -9.61 5.20
N LEU A 59 -13.90 -9.13 5.73
CA LEU A 59 -13.02 -9.92 6.58
C LEU A 59 -13.61 -10.21 7.97
N SER A 60 -14.39 -9.28 8.53
CA SER A 60 -15.07 -9.47 9.81
C SER A 60 -16.34 -10.31 9.69
N LYS A 61 -16.90 -10.44 8.48
CA LYS A 61 -17.98 -11.39 8.16
C LYS A 61 -17.39 -12.79 7.98
N VAL A 62 -16.70 -13.29 8.99
CA VAL A 62 -16.60 -14.73 9.17
C VAL A 62 -18.00 -15.20 9.53
N ASP A 63 -18.50 -16.19 8.79
CA ASP A 63 -19.88 -16.64 8.88
C ASP A 63 -20.06 -17.51 10.14
N HIS A 64 -19.97 -16.87 11.31
CA HIS A 64 -20.04 -17.52 12.62
C HIS A 64 -21.34 -18.32 12.76
N VAL A 65 -22.43 -17.83 12.15
CA VAL A 65 -23.71 -18.52 12.08
C VAL A 65 -23.59 -19.84 11.34
N ALA A 66 -22.92 -19.86 10.18
CA ALA A 66 -22.71 -21.09 9.42
C ALA A 66 -21.83 -22.10 10.17
N ALA A 67 -20.81 -21.63 10.89
CA ALA A 67 -19.97 -22.49 11.72
C ALA A 67 -20.75 -23.11 12.89
N ILE A 68 -21.55 -22.30 13.59
CA ILE A 68 -22.40 -22.75 14.70
C ILE A 68 -23.45 -23.76 14.21
N LEU A 69 -24.10 -23.49 13.07
CA LEU A 69 -25.10 -24.40 12.50
C LEU A 69 -24.50 -25.77 12.15
N LYS A 70 -23.31 -25.79 11.54
CA LYS A 70 -22.58 -27.04 11.23
C LYS A 70 -22.22 -27.80 12.51
N LEU A 71 -21.80 -27.10 13.56
CA LEU A 71 -21.47 -27.71 14.85
C LEU A 71 -22.69 -28.38 15.48
N PHE A 72 -23.85 -27.70 15.51
CA PHE A 72 -25.09 -28.28 16.02
C PHE A 72 -25.52 -29.52 15.25
N LEU A 73 -25.45 -29.47 13.91
CA LEU A 73 -25.80 -30.61 13.07
C LEU A 73 -24.91 -31.83 13.37
N PHE A 74 -23.62 -31.60 13.60
CA PHE A 74 -22.67 -32.64 13.97
C PHE A 74 -22.99 -33.26 15.34
N VAL A 75 -23.31 -32.44 16.35
CA VAL A 75 -23.69 -32.91 17.69
C VAL A 75 -24.97 -33.75 17.64
N ILE A 76 -25.99 -33.31 16.89
CA ILE A 76 -27.23 -34.07 16.72
C ILE A 76 -26.95 -35.43 16.07
N ALA A 77 -26.10 -35.47 15.04
CA ALA A 77 -25.70 -36.72 14.40
C ALA A 77 -25.01 -37.68 15.36
N LEU A 78 -24.14 -37.17 16.25
CA LEU A 78 -23.49 -38.00 17.28
C LEU A 78 -24.52 -38.58 18.26
N ILE A 79 -25.48 -37.77 18.74
CA ILE A 79 -26.55 -38.23 19.64
C ILE A 79 -27.46 -39.26 18.95
N ALA A 80 -27.64 -39.17 17.63
CA ALA A 80 -28.47 -40.13 16.90
C ALA A 80 -27.76 -41.48 16.67
N ILE A 81 -26.42 -41.49 16.65
CA ILE A 81 -25.60 -42.68 16.39
C ILE A 81 -25.29 -43.46 17.67
N PHE A 82 -25.10 -42.75 18.80
CA PHE A 82 -24.77 -43.32 20.11
C PHE A 82 -26.01 -43.41 21.00
#